data_AF-A0A1E1WJB3-F1
#
_entry.id   AF-A0A1E1WJB3-F1
#
_cell.length_a   1.000
_cell.length_b   1.000
_cell.length_c   1.000
_cell.angle_alpha   90.00
_cell.angle_beta   90.00
_cell.angle_gamma   90.00
#
_symmetry.space_group_name_H-M   'P 1'
#
loop_
_entity.id
_entity.type
_entity.pdbx_description
1 polymer ?
#
loop_
_entity_poly.entity_id
_entity_poly.type
_entity_poly.pdbx_seq_one_letter_code
_entity_poly.pdbx_strand_id
1 'polypeptide(L)'
;AVDSFPLDFNEPETLNITRYEEGKAPEPILGAVVKQNGKQVSGEISVSPGTPLSMEIFLDNASAPVYGLQVSYMHVTDTGKQQETIIFNGCSVDPYLFDNFVTTDGDVLSAKFR
;
A
#
# COMPACT_ATOMS: atom_id res chain seq x y z
N ALA A 1 37.14 -6.87 27.91
CA ALA A 1 38.27 -7.68 27.40
C ALA A 1 37.92 -8.03 25.96
N VAL A 2 38.89 -7.99 25.04
CA VAL A 2 38.66 -8.40 23.65
C VAL A 2 38.79 -9.92 23.63
N ASP A 3 37.78 -10.62 23.15
CA ASP A 3 37.83 -12.08 23.06
C ASP A 3 38.97 -12.50 22.14
N SER A 4 39.85 -13.36 22.65
CA SER A 4 40.98 -13.88 21.91
C SER A 4 40.51 -14.97 20.95
N PHE A 5 40.93 -14.87 19.70
CA PHE A 5 40.66 -15.92 18.71
C PHE A 5 41.25 -17.28 19.14
N PRO A 6 40.64 -18.40 18.68
CA PRO A 6 41.19 -19.74 18.86
C PRO A 6 42.64 -19.86 18.38
N LEU A 7 43.42 -20.74 19.00
CA LEU A 7 44.85 -20.95 18.70
C LEU A 7 45.11 -21.42 17.26
N ASP A 8 44.11 -22.01 16.62
CA ASP A 8 44.11 -22.55 15.26
C ASP A 8 43.40 -21.63 14.25
N PHE A 9 42.99 -20.42 14.66
CA PHE A 9 42.43 -19.44 13.74
C PHE A 9 43.51 -18.95 12.77
N ASN A 10 43.33 -19.31 11.50
CA ASN A 10 44.16 -18.82 10.40
C ASN A 10 43.23 -18.15 9.37
N GLU A 11 43.31 -16.84 9.26
CA GLU A 11 42.57 -16.08 8.27
C GLU A 11 43.17 -16.32 6.88
N PRO A 12 42.38 -16.72 5.87
CA PRO A 12 42.90 -16.97 4.53
C PRO A 12 43.31 -15.66 3.84
N GLU A 13 44.47 -15.64 3.17
CA GLU A 13 44.95 -14.47 2.41
C GLU A 13 44.06 -14.12 1.20
N THR A 14 43.28 -15.09 0.71
CA THR A 14 42.37 -14.90 -0.43
C THR A 14 41.00 -15.51 -0.14
N LEU A 15 39.96 -14.71 -0.28
CA LEU A 15 38.58 -15.15 -0.19
C LEU A 15 38.09 -15.55 -1.58
N ASN A 16 37.77 -16.83 -1.78
CA ASN A 16 37.06 -17.27 -2.97
C ASN A 16 35.58 -16.95 -2.81
N ILE A 17 35.13 -15.83 -3.37
CA ILE A 17 33.71 -15.45 -3.36
C ILE A 17 32.95 -16.46 -4.24
N THR A 18 32.25 -17.39 -3.58
CA THR A 18 31.59 -18.52 -4.27
C THR A 18 30.34 -18.11 -5.05
N ARG A 19 29.73 -16.98 -4.68
CA ARG A 19 28.61 -16.37 -5.42
C ARG A 19 28.46 -14.90 -5.07
N TYR A 20 27.95 -14.15 -6.02
CA TYR A 20 27.40 -12.82 -5.82
C TYR A 20 25.88 -12.91 -5.94
N GLU A 21 25.18 -12.40 -4.95
CA GLU A 21 23.71 -12.34 -4.93
C GLU A 21 23.33 -10.88 -5.13
N GLU A 22 22.76 -10.56 -6.29
CA GLU A 22 22.14 -9.27 -6.54
C GLU A 22 20.62 -9.44 -6.54
N GLY A 23 19.97 -8.83 -5.55
CA GLY A 23 18.52 -8.77 -5.46
C GLY A 23 18.02 -7.36 -5.75
N LYS A 24 16.93 -7.24 -6.52
CA LYS A 24 16.17 -6.00 -6.65
C LYS A 24 14.79 -6.21 -6.06
N ALA A 25 14.32 -5.21 -5.32
CA ALA A 25 12.93 -5.18 -4.90
C ALA A 25 12.00 -5.13 -6.14
N PRO A 26 10.80 -5.70 -6.06
CA PRO A 26 9.84 -5.65 -7.16
C PRO A 26 9.41 -4.21 -7.43
N GLU A 27 9.00 -3.92 -8.67
CA GLU A 27 8.37 -2.64 -8.98
C GLU A 27 6.94 -2.63 -8.43
N PRO A 28 6.56 -1.68 -7.55
CA PRO A 28 5.26 -1.70 -6.90
C PRO A 28 4.14 -1.31 -7.87
N ILE A 29 3.09 -2.13 -7.90
CA ILE A 29 1.87 -1.85 -8.66
C ILE A 29 0.71 -1.66 -7.67
N LEU A 30 -0.04 -0.57 -7.85
CA LEU A 30 -1.23 -0.26 -7.08
C LEU A 30 -2.48 -0.60 -7.88
N GLY A 31 -3.36 -1.41 -7.27
CA GLY A 31 -4.73 -1.61 -7.72
C GLY A 31 -5.69 -0.73 -6.92
N ALA A 32 -6.75 -0.24 -7.55
CA ALA A 32 -7.85 0.44 -6.89
C ALA A 32 -9.18 -0.11 -7.41
N VAL A 33 -10.09 -0.46 -6.51
CA VAL A 33 -11.40 -0.99 -6.85
C VAL A 33 -12.48 -0.35 -5.99
N VAL A 34 -13.66 -0.18 -6.60
CA VAL A 34 -14.88 0.19 -5.89
C VAL A 34 -15.80 -1.03 -5.84
N LYS A 35 -16.38 -1.27 -4.68
CA LYS A 35 -17.32 -2.36 -4.44
C LYS A 35 -18.65 -1.81 -3.95
N GLN A 36 -19.73 -2.44 -4.38
CA GLN A 36 -21.08 -2.23 -3.89
C GLN A 36 -21.58 -3.55 -3.30
N ASN A 37 -22.03 -3.56 -2.05
CA ASN A 37 -22.45 -4.78 -1.35
C ASN A 37 -21.41 -5.92 -1.43
N GLY A 38 -20.11 -5.58 -1.33
CA GLY A 38 -19.00 -6.53 -1.37
C GLY A 38 -18.65 -7.06 -2.77
N LYS A 39 -19.37 -6.66 -3.82
CA LYS A 39 -19.05 -7.03 -5.21
C LYS A 39 -18.35 -5.87 -5.90
N GLN A 40 -17.25 -6.18 -6.60
CA GLN A 40 -16.57 -5.20 -7.44
C GLN A 40 -17.51 -4.69 -8.51
N VAL A 41 -17.55 -3.37 -8.63
CA VAL A 41 -18.27 -2.68 -9.70
C VAL A 41 -17.35 -2.63 -10.92
N SER A 42 -17.84 -3.09 -12.06
CA SER A 42 -17.12 -3.04 -13.33
C SER A 42 -17.68 -1.92 -14.22
N GLY A 43 -16.84 -0.95 -14.59
CA GLY A 43 -17.20 0.13 -15.50
C GLY A 43 -17.95 1.29 -14.84
N GLU A 44 -18.76 1.99 -15.64
CA GLU A 44 -19.60 3.09 -15.16
C GLU A 44 -20.80 2.56 -14.37
N ILE A 45 -21.08 3.19 -13.23
CA ILE A 45 -22.21 2.84 -12.37
C ILE A 45 -23.09 4.07 -12.14
N SER A 46 -24.40 3.86 -12.24
CA SER A 46 -25.39 4.81 -11.74
C SER A 46 -25.79 4.38 -10.33
N VAL A 47 -25.42 5.18 -9.35
CA VAL A 47 -25.82 4.98 -7.95
C VAL A 47 -26.82 6.05 -7.52
N SER A 48 -27.77 5.68 -6.66
CA SER A 48 -28.60 6.67 -6.00
C SER A 48 -27.79 7.36 -4.89
N PRO A 49 -27.99 8.67 -4.65
CA PRO A 49 -27.33 9.38 -3.55
C PRO A 49 -27.53 8.64 -2.21
N GLY A 50 -26.46 8.49 -1.43
CA GLY A 50 -26.48 7.78 -0.14
C GLY A 50 -26.31 6.26 -0.24
N THR A 51 -26.11 5.72 -1.45
CA THR A 51 -25.81 4.30 -1.63
C THR A 51 -24.44 3.98 -1.05
N PRO A 52 -24.33 3.07 -0.06
CA PRO A 52 -23.05 2.75 0.53
C PRO A 52 -22.16 2.00 -0.46
N LEU A 53 -20.99 2.57 -0.73
CA LEU A 53 -19.91 1.97 -1.51
C LEU A 53 -18.69 1.74 -0.62
N SER A 54 -17.78 0.90 -1.07
CA SER A 54 -16.50 0.70 -0.44
C SER A 54 -15.38 0.76 -1.46
N MET A 55 -14.32 1.48 -1.13
CA MET A 55 -13.09 1.56 -1.92
C MET A 55 -12.04 0.67 -1.27
N GLU A 56 -11.29 -0.03 -2.11
CA GLU A 56 -10.07 -0.74 -1.71
C GLU A 56 -8.93 -0.34 -2.64
N ILE A 57 -7.81 0.06 -2.06
CA ILE A 57 -6.54 0.31 -2.74
C ILE A 57 -5.56 -0.72 -2.21
N PHE A 58 -4.88 -1.46 -3.07
CA PHE A 58 -4.04 -2.58 -2.66
C PHE A 58 -2.75 -2.68 -3.46
N LEU A 59 -1.70 -3.22 -2.84
CA LEU A 59 -0.47 -3.62 -3.52
C LEU A 59 -0.66 -4.93 -4.28
N ASP A 60 0.05 -5.08 -5.39
CA ASP A 60 0.12 -6.36 -6.07
C ASP A 60 0.88 -7.42 -5.24
N ASN A 61 0.62 -8.69 -5.54
CA ASN A 61 1.13 -9.80 -4.73
C ASN A 61 2.66 -9.92 -4.72
N ALA A 62 3.37 -9.38 -5.73
CA ALA A 62 4.83 -9.39 -5.70
C ALA A 62 5.37 -8.34 -4.70
N SER A 63 4.64 -7.24 -4.54
CA SER A 63 5.10 -6.05 -3.82
C SER A 63 4.61 -5.97 -2.37
N ALA A 64 3.44 -6.54 -2.07
CA ALA A 64 2.88 -6.60 -0.71
C ALA A 64 3.86 -7.13 0.36
N PRO A 65 4.67 -8.18 0.11
CA PRO A 65 5.63 -8.65 1.13
C PRO A 65 6.80 -7.71 1.42
N VAL A 66 7.02 -6.69 0.59
CA VAL A 66 8.20 -5.81 0.63
C VAL A 66 7.82 -4.37 1.02
N TYR A 67 6.65 -3.91 0.61
CA TYR A 67 6.19 -2.54 0.77
C TYR A 67 4.93 -2.46 1.63
N GLY A 68 4.62 -1.28 2.17
CA GLY A 68 3.37 -1.00 2.85
C GLY A 68 2.70 0.26 2.29
N LEU A 69 1.38 0.36 2.48
CA LEU A 69 0.56 1.48 2.03
C LEU A 69 0.41 2.54 3.10
N GLN A 70 0.81 3.77 2.75
CA GLN A 70 0.48 4.98 3.50
C GLN A 70 -0.05 6.03 2.54
N VAL A 71 -1.22 6.58 2.84
CA VAL A 71 -1.81 7.66 2.03
C VAL A 71 -1.72 8.97 2.79
N SER A 72 -0.99 9.93 2.24
CA SER A 72 -0.87 11.28 2.81
C SER A 72 -1.92 12.24 2.22
N TYR A 73 -2.26 12.09 0.95
CA TYR A 73 -3.15 12.98 0.23
C TYR A 73 -3.99 12.22 -0.79
N MET A 74 -5.30 12.45 -0.80
CA MET A 74 -6.21 11.90 -1.80
C MET A 74 -7.35 12.90 -2.04
N HIS A 75 -7.71 13.07 -3.31
CA HIS A 75 -8.82 13.92 -3.72
C HIS A 75 -9.66 13.21 -4.79
N VAL A 76 -10.93 13.55 -4.84
CA VAL A 76 -11.85 13.11 -5.89
C VAL A 76 -12.10 14.25 -6.86
N THR A 77 -12.37 13.90 -8.11
CA THR A 77 -12.65 14.87 -9.16
C THR A 77 -13.62 14.28 -10.18
N ASP A 78 -14.48 15.14 -10.74
CA ASP A 78 -15.36 14.81 -11.86
C ASP A 78 -14.62 14.95 -13.19
N THR A 79 -14.28 16.19 -13.58
CA THR A 79 -13.61 16.52 -14.85
C THR A 79 -12.25 17.22 -14.68
N GLY A 80 -11.64 17.14 -13.50
CA GLY A 80 -10.38 17.82 -13.15
C GLY A 80 -10.53 19.30 -12.81
N LYS A 81 -11.66 19.94 -13.15
CA LYS A 81 -11.91 21.37 -12.86
C LYS A 81 -12.36 21.62 -11.43
N GLN A 82 -13.00 20.64 -10.81
CA GLN A 82 -13.43 20.65 -9.42
C GLN A 82 -12.79 19.46 -8.74
N GLN A 83 -12.18 19.72 -7.59
CA GLN A 83 -11.50 18.72 -6.78
C GLN A 83 -11.94 18.88 -5.34
N GLU A 84 -12.12 17.76 -4.67
CA GLU A 84 -12.46 17.73 -3.25
C GLU A 84 -11.47 16.81 -2.55
N THR A 85 -10.79 17.36 -1.54
CA THR A 85 -9.80 16.60 -0.77
C THR A 85 -10.52 15.71 0.23
N ILE A 86 -10.27 14.41 0.16
CA ILE A 86 -10.87 13.41 1.04
C ILE A 86 -9.89 12.88 2.08
N ILE A 87 -8.58 12.89 1.79
CA ILE A 87 -7.51 12.65 2.76
C ILE A 87 -6.51 13.80 2.71
N PHE A 88 -6.17 14.32 3.88
CA PHE A 88 -5.13 15.32 4.06
C PHE A 88 -4.23 14.97 5.25
N ASN A 89 -2.91 14.91 5.03
CA ASN A 89 -1.91 14.48 6.01
C ASN A 89 -2.24 13.13 6.67
N GLY A 90 -2.85 12.21 5.92
CA GLY A 90 -3.26 10.89 6.41
C GLY A 90 -4.54 10.85 7.24
N CYS A 91 -5.24 11.97 7.38
CA CYS A 91 -6.54 12.04 8.05
C CYS A 91 -7.68 12.20 7.03
N SER A 92 -8.81 11.53 7.28
CA SER A 92 -10.04 11.79 6.53
C SER A 92 -10.55 13.20 6.83
N VAL A 93 -10.88 13.96 5.79
CA VAL A 93 -11.34 15.36 5.91
C VAL A 93 -12.85 15.43 6.18
N ASP A 94 -13.62 14.51 5.59
CA ASP A 94 -15.07 14.45 5.74
C ASP A 94 -15.50 13.08 6.31
N PRO A 95 -15.69 12.97 7.65
CA PRO A 95 -16.13 11.74 8.30
C PRO A 95 -17.62 11.43 8.09
N TYR A 96 -18.39 12.37 7.51
CA TYR A 96 -19.81 12.15 7.22
C TYR A 96 -20.00 11.40 5.91
N LEU A 97 -19.21 11.73 4.90
CA LEU A 97 -19.22 11.08 3.58
C LEU A 97 -18.31 9.86 3.53
N PHE A 98 -17.15 9.90 4.18
CA PHE A 98 -16.14 8.84 4.18
C PHE A 98 -15.94 8.29 5.58
N ASP A 99 -16.02 6.97 5.72
CA ASP A 99 -15.52 6.29 6.89
C ASP A 99 -14.00 6.42 6.98
N ASN A 100 -13.43 6.15 8.15
CA ASN A 100 -11.98 6.19 8.31
C ASN A 100 -11.31 5.20 7.36
N PHE A 101 -10.28 5.67 6.67
CA PHE A 101 -9.42 4.82 5.86
C PHE A 101 -8.56 3.96 6.78
N VAL A 102 -8.71 2.64 6.67
CA VAL A 102 -8.04 1.67 7.53
C VAL A 102 -7.19 0.73 6.70
N THR A 103 -6.01 0.41 7.22
CA THR A 103 -5.15 -0.67 6.73
C THR A 103 -5.06 -1.74 7.81
N THR A 104 -5.34 -3.00 7.46
CA THR A 104 -5.35 -4.12 8.42
C THR A 104 -4.02 -4.86 8.46
N ASP A 105 -3.40 -5.03 7.30
CA ASP A 105 -2.17 -5.80 7.07
C ASP A 105 -1.01 -4.93 6.56
N GLY A 106 -1.29 -3.68 6.17
CA GLY A 106 -0.33 -2.81 5.49
C GLY A 106 -0.46 -2.86 3.97
N ASP A 107 -1.14 -3.86 3.42
CA ASP A 107 -1.17 -4.17 1.99
C ASP A 107 -2.42 -3.64 1.30
N VAL A 108 -3.49 -3.47 2.08
CA VAL A 108 -4.80 -2.99 1.60
C VAL A 108 -5.26 -1.82 2.45
N LEU A 109 -5.57 -0.70 1.79
CA LEU A 109 -6.30 0.42 2.35
C LEU A 109 -7.77 0.30 1.96
N SER A 110 -8.67 0.33 2.94
CA SER A 110 -10.10 0.24 2.72
C SER A 110 -10.87 1.35 3.42
N ALA A 111 -11.94 1.81 2.78
CA ALA A 111 -12.90 2.75 3.37
C ALA A 111 -14.28 2.56 2.77
N LYS A 112 -15.32 2.94 3.52
CA LYS A 112 -16.69 3.02 3.04
C LYS A 112 -17.06 4.48 2.78
N PHE A 113 -17.91 4.73 1.79
CA PHE A 113 -18.40 6.07 1.49
C PHE A 113 -19.85 6.02 1.01
N ARG A 114 -20.56 7.15 1.08
CA ARG A 114 -21.99 7.27 0.78
C ARG A 114 -22.30 8.40 -0.19
#